data_AF-A0A0M4DBU9-F1
#
_entry.id   AF-A0A0M4DBU9-F1
#
_cell.length_a   1.000
_cell.length_b   1.000
_cell.length_c   1.000
_cell.angle_alpha   90.00
_cell.angle_beta   90.00
_cell.angle_gamma   90.00
#
_symmetry.space_group_name_H-M   'P 1'
#
loop_
_entity.id
_entity.type
_entity.pdbx_description
1 polymer ?
#
loop_
_entity_poly.entity_id
_entity_poly.type
_entity_poly.pdbx_seq_one_letter_code
_entity_poly.pdbx_strand_id
1 'polypeptide(L)'
;MTTKPLPHLTPTGTCWCGCATKVGAGSFFAPGHDKVAEAALLAAEYGSSVAHLLHGHGYGPGHSVSARAVAKGVWRKCPSCAYVGALAGIANRTRKAHPATPVADPT
;
A
#
# COMPACT_ATOMS: atom_id res chain seq x y z
N MET A 1 -19.97 10.97 -0.05
CA MET A 1 -18.72 11.52 -0.60
C MET A 1 -18.43 10.79 -1.91
N THR A 2 -18.61 11.46 -3.04
CA THR A 2 -18.36 10.89 -4.37
C THR A 2 -16.86 10.83 -4.58
N THR A 3 -16.24 9.65 -4.52
CA THR A 3 -14.85 9.48 -4.89
C THR A 3 -14.72 9.73 -6.39
N LYS A 4 -14.15 10.88 -6.77
CA LYS A 4 -13.72 11.14 -8.14
C LYS A 4 -12.78 9.99 -8.56
N PRO A 5 -13.01 9.30 -9.68
CA PRO A 5 -12.09 8.30 -10.19
C PRO A 5 -10.70 8.90 -10.31
N LEU A 6 -9.68 8.14 -9.90
CA LEU A 6 -8.30 8.54 -10.11
C LEU A 6 -8.04 8.71 -11.62
N PRO A 7 -7.25 9.71 -12.04
CA PRO A 7 -6.93 9.89 -13.44
C PRO A 7 -6.21 8.65 -13.98
N HIS A 8 -6.54 8.26 -15.21
CA HIS A 8 -5.76 7.27 -15.94
C HIS A 8 -4.39 7.88 -16.28
N LEU A 9 -3.31 7.21 -15.88
CA LEU A 9 -1.94 7.61 -16.17
C LEU A 9 -1.38 6.74 -17.31
N THR A 10 -0.67 7.37 -18.25
CA THR A 10 -0.07 6.67 -19.40
C THR A 10 1.46 6.67 -19.28
N PRO A 11 2.13 5.51 -19.30
CA PRO A 11 3.59 5.44 -19.30
C PRO A 11 4.20 6.14 -20.52
N THR A 12 5.29 6.89 -20.31
CA THR A 12 5.91 7.72 -21.36
C THR A 12 7.15 7.07 -21.99
N GLY A 13 7.53 5.87 -21.57
CA GLY A 13 8.76 5.19 -22.01
C GLY A 13 10.05 5.71 -21.37
N THR A 14 9.94 6.65 -20.42
CA THR A 14 11.06 7.17 -19.63
C THR A 14 10.74 7.04 -18.15
N CYS A 15 11.73 6.72 -17.33
CA CYS A 15 11.57 6.53 -15.89
C CYS A 15 11.08 7.81 -15.20
N TRP A 16 9.98 7.70 -14.44
CA TRP A 16 9.37 8.83 -13.73
C TRP A 16 10.10 9.27 -12.47
N CYS A 17 11.18 8.59 -12.07
CA CYS A 17 12.04 9.09 -10.99
C CYS A 17 12.94 10.25 -11.43
N GLY A 18 12.90 10.65 -12.72
CA GLY A 18 13.67 11.77 -13.26
C GLY A 18 15.05 11.43 -13.82
N CYS A 19 15.51 10.18 -13.73
CA CYS A 19 16.85 9.79 -14.20
C CYS A 19 16.99 9.64 -15.73
N ALA A 20 15.93 9.90 -16.48
CA ALA A 20 15.84 9.77 -17.94
C ALA A 20 16.08 8.36 -18.54
N THR A 21 16.29 7.33 -17.70
CA THR A 21 16.43 5.93 -18.16
C THR A 21 15.20 5.49 -18.97
N LYS A 22 15.42 4.84 -20.11
CA LYS A 22 14.35 4.22 -20.90
C LYS A 22 13.77 3.01 -20.18
N VAL A 23 12.45 2.89 -20.19
CA VAL A 23 11.72 1.79 -19.54
C VAL A 23 10.88 1.04 -20.56
N GLY A 24 10.61 -0.24 -20.28
CA GLY A 24 9.80 -1.08 -21.16
C GLY A 24 8.37 -0.56 -21.33
N ALA A 25 7.70 -1.04 -22.39
CA ALA A 25 6.30 -0.71 -22.64
C ALA A 25 5.42 -1.07 -21.42
N GLY A 26 4.54 -0.15 -21.03
CA GLY A 26 3.68 -0.32 -19.86
C GLY A 26 4.31 0.02 -18.51
N SER A 27 5.62 0.27 -18.45
CA SER A 27 6.33 0.57 -17.20
C SER A 27 6.51 2.08 -16.97
N PHE A 28 6.28 2.53 -15.73
CA PHE A 28 6.55 3.91 -15.31
C PHE A 28 7.96 4.10 -14.76
N PHE A 29 8.55 3.05 -14.18
CA PHE A 29 9.83 3.11 -13.45
C PHE A 29 10.79 2.04 -13.95
N ALA A 30 12.09 2.33 -13.88
CA ALA A 30 13.14 1.32 -13.93
C ALA A 30 13.09 0.45 -12.64
N PRO A 31 13.67 -0.76 -12.63
CA PRO A 31 13.61 -1.64 -11.46
C PRO A 31 14.08 -0.95 -10.17
N GLY A 32 13.20 -0.88 -9.16
CA GLY A 32 13.46 -0.25 -7.85
C GLY A 32 13.37 1.28 -7.82
N HIS A 33 13.17 1.94 -8.95
CA HIS A 33 13.13 3.40 -9.01
C HIS A 33 11.80 4.01 -8.54
N ASP A 34 10.76 3.20 -8.36
CA ASP A 34 9.52 3.61 -7.69
C ASP A 34 9.81 4.04 -6.24
N LYS A 35 10.69 3.31 -5.54
CA LYS A 35 11.11 3.64 -4.17
C LYS A 35 12.04 4.83 -4.10
N VAL A 36 12.90 5.01 -5.10
CA VAL A 36 13.71 6.23 -5.24
C VAL A 36 12.81 7.45 -5.39
N ALA A 37 11.81 7.38 -6.27
CA ALA A 37 10.85 8.47 -6.47
C ALA A 37 10.03 8.76 -5.21
N GLU A 38 9.54 7.71 -4.52
CA GLU A 38 8.80 7.84 -3.25
C GLU A 38 9.66 8.51 -2.15
N ALA A 39 10.93 8.10 -2.01
CA ALA A 39 11.85 8.67 -1.05
C ALA A 39 12.20 10.13 -1.38
N ALA A 40 12.41 10.46 -2.66
CA ALA A 40 12.64 11.83 -3.09
C ALA A 40 11.44 12.74 -2.79
N LEU A 41 10.21 12.25 -3.04
CA LEU A 41 8.98 12.96 -2.67
C LEU A 41 8.87 13.18 -1.16
N LEU A 42 9.15 12.14 -0.36
CA LEU A 42 9.16 12.24 1.10
C LEU A 42 10.18 13.27 1.61
N ALA A 43 11.38 13.30 1.02
CA ALA A 43 12.40 14.27 1.38
C ALA A 43 11.99 15.70 1.02
N ALA A 44 11.54 15.92 -0.22
CA ALA A 44 11.19 17.24 -0.74
C ALA A 44 9.97 17.86 -0.04
N GLU A 45 8.93 17.07 0.20
CA GLU A 45 7.63 17.59 0.65
C GLU A 45 7.39 17.40 2.16
N TYR A 46 8.07 16.43 2.78
CA TYR A 46 7.77 16.00 4.16
C TYR A 46 9.00 15.86 5.05
N GLY A 47 10.17 16.34 4.60
CA GLY A 47 11.41 16.31 5.39
C GLY A 47 11.84 14.88 5.78
N SER A 48 11.61 13.91 4.88
CA SER A 48 11.90 12.49 5.09
C SER A 48 11.13 11.87 6.28
N SER A 49 10.03 12.48 6.70
CA SER A 49 9.22 12.02 7.84
C SER A 49 7.88 11.46 7.38
N VAL A 50 7.70 10.16 7.58
CA VAL A 50 6.39 9.50 7.35
C VAL A 50 5.32 10.07 8.27
N ALA A 51 5.69 10.49 9.48
CA ALA A 51 4.75 11.12 10.41
C ALA A 51 4.22 12.45 9.86
N HIS A 52 5.08 13.29 9.25
CA HIS A 52 4.64 14.52 8.59
C HIS A 52 3.79 14.24 7.34
N LEU A 53 4.14 13.24 6.54
CA LEU A 53 3.27 12.78 5.44
C LEU A 53 1.87 12.44 5.96
N LEU A 54 1.78 11.59 6.98
CA LEU A 54 0.48 11.17 7.52
C LEU A 54 -0.30 12.37 8.07
N HIS A 55 0.36 13.22 8.85
CA HIS A 55 -0.25 14.42 9.41
C HIS A 55 -0.76 15.39 8.34
N GLY A 56 0.04 15.66 7.30
CA GLY A 56 -0.35 16.51 6.18
C GLY A 56 -1.55 15.99 5.39
N HIS A 57 -1.84 14.69 5.45
CA HIS A 57 -3.01 14.05 4.85
C HIS A 57 -4.17 13.82 5.85
N GLY A 58 -4.08 14.41 7.05
CA GLY A 58 -5.13 14.37 8.07
C GLY A 58 -5.18 13.08 8.91
N TYR A 59 -4.11 12.30 8.89
CA TYR A 59 -3.95 11.09 9.69
C TYR A 59 -3.04 11.33 10.90
N GLY A 60 -3.23 10.53 11.95
CA GLY A 60 -2.46 10.66 13.19
C GLY A 60 -3.10 9.85 14.33
N PRO A 61 -2.68 10.10 15.58
CA PRO A 61 -3.36 9.56 16.75
C PRO A 61 -4.86 9.92 16.71
N GLY A 62 -5.73 8.91 16.76
CA GLY A 62 -7.19 9.07 16.61
C GLY A 62 -7.71 9.08 15.17
N HIS A 63 -6.86 9.36 14.16
CA HIS A 63 -7.24 9.41 12.74
C HIS A 63 -6.45 8.33 11.95
N SER A 64 -6.89 7.08 12.06
CA SER A 64 -6.15 5.93 11.54
C SER A 64 -6.24 5.78 10.01
N VAL A 65 -5.07 5.78 9.35
CA VAL A 65 -4.95 5.53 7.90
C VAL A 65 -5.32 4.09 7.53
N SER A 66 -5.00 3.10 8.37
CA SER A 66 -5.33 1.70 8.12
C SER A 66 -6.83 1.43 8.33
N ALA A 67 -7.45 2.08 9.31
CA ALA A 67 -8.91 2.04 9.47
C ALA A 67 -9.60 2.66 8.25
N ARG A 68 -9.07 3.78 7.72
CA ARG A 68 -9.58 4.37 6.47
C ARG A 68 -9.41 3.44 5.27
N ALA A 69 -8.30 2.72 5.16
CA ALA A 69 -8.08 1.73 4.10
C ALA A 69 -9.09 0.58 4.17
N VAL A 70 -9.42 0.09 5.37
CA VAL A 70 -10.47 -0.91 5.59
C VAL A 70 -11.85 -0.35 5.23
N ALA A 71 -12.17 0.87 5.67
CA ALA A 71 -13.46 1.52 5.36
C ALA A 71 -13.65 1.76 3.84
N LYS A 72 -12.56 1.98 3.10
CA LYS A 72 -12.58 2.06 1.63
C LYS A 72 -12.62 0.69 0.93
N GLY A 73 -12.59 -0.41 1.67
CA GLY A 73 -12.63 -1.77 1.13
C GLY A 73 -11.34 -2.25 0.45
N VAL A 74 -10.27 -1.43 0.43
CA VAL A 74 -9.00 -1.81 -0.20
C VAL A 74 -8.17 -2.73 0.69
N TRP A 75 -8.36 -2.65 2.01
CA TRP A 75 -7.76 -3.55 3.01
C TRP A 75 -8.84 -4.28 3.78
N ARG A 76 -8.48 -5.40 4.43
CA ARG A 76 -9.38 -6.17 5.29
C ARG A 76 -8.79 -6.36 6.69
N LYS A 77 -9.65 -6.65 7.65
CA LYS A 77 -9.27 -7.16 8.97
C LYS A 77 -9.09 -8.68 8.88
N CYS A 78 -8.10 -9.22 9.58
CA CYS A 78 -7.99 -10.65 9.79
C CYS A 78 -9.21 -11.13 10.61
N PRO A 79 -9.82 -12.28 10.26
CA PRO A 79 -10.97 -12.79 11.02
C PRO A 79 -10.61 -13.30 12.42
N SER A 80 -9.33 -13.58 12.67
CA SER A 80 -8.87 -14.27 13.90
C SER A 80 -7.99 -13.41 14.81
N CYS A 81 -7.56 -12.22 14.37
CA CYS A 81 -6.76 -11.30 15.19
C CYS A 81 -6.88 -9.83 14.75
N ALA A 82 -6.25 -8.92 15.47
CA ALA A 82 -6.29 -7.48 15.21
C ALA A 82 -5.50 -7.02 13.95
N TYR A 83 -4.85 -7.93 13.22
CA TYR A 83 -4.07 -7.57 12.02
C TYR A 83 -4.96 -7.01 10.90
N VAL A 84 -4.49 -5.96 10.25
CA VAL A 84 -5.13 -5.35 9.07
C VAL A 84 -4.13 -5.27 7.93
N GLY A 85 -4.59 -5.50 6.70
CA GLY A 85 -3.71 -5.50 5.54
C GLY A 85 -4.43 -5.69 4.22
N ALA A 86 -3.66 -5.61 3.14
CA ALA A 86 -4.11 -6.05 1.83
C ALA A 86 -4.42 -7.55 1.82
N LEU A 87 -5.20 -8.01 0.84
CA LEU A 87 -5.68 -9.40 0.74
C LEU A 87 -4.56 -10.45 0.82
N ALA A 88 -3.47 -10.25 0.07
CA ALA A 88 -2.31 -11.14 0.11
C ALA A 88 -1.67 -11.19 1.50
N GLY A 89 -1.62 -10.06 2.20
CA GLY A 89 -1.13 -9.96 3.58
C GLY A 89 -2.02 -10.72 4.57
N ILE A 90 -3.35 -10.61 4.42
CA ILE A 90 -4.31 -11.37 5.23
C ILE A 90 -4.14 -12.87 4.98
N ALA A 91 -4.06 -13.33 3.73
CA ALA A 91 -3.89 -14.74 3.40
C ALA A 91 -2.59 -15.31 4.00
N ASN A 92 -1.48 -14.56 3.88
CA ASN A 92 -0.22 -14.93 4.49
C ASN A 92 -0.29 -14.94 6.03
N ARG A 93 -0.97 -13.97 6.64
CA ARG A 93 -1.20 -13.91 8.09
C ARG A 93 -1.99 -15.12 8.57
N THR A 94 -3.10 -15.46 7.93
CA THR A 94 -3.93 -16.62 8.29
C THR A 94 -3.11 -17.90 8.24
N ARG A 95 -2.40 -18.17 7.14
CA ARG A 95 -1.57 -19.37 7.00
C ARG A 95 -0.48 -19.49 8.09
N LYS A 96 0.19 -18.38 8.42
CA LYS A 96 1.35 -18.41 9.33
C LYS A 96 0.99 -18.34 10.81
N ALA A 97 -0.05 -17.58 11.17
CA ALA A 97 -0.40 -17.30 12.56
C ALA A 97 -1.65 -18.04 13.04
N HIS A 98 -2.48 -18.51 12.11
CA HIS A 98 -3.72 -19.25 12.39
C HIS A 98 -3.81 -20.48 11.49
N PRO A 99 -2.81 -21.39 11.54
CA PRO A 99 -2.93 -22.64 10.81
C PRO A 99 -4.22 -23.34 11.25
N ALA A 100 -4.99 -23.84 10.28
CA ALA A 100 -6.19 -24.58 10.60
C ALA A 100 -5.81 -25.77 11.49
N THR A 101 -6.46 -25.91 12.64
CA THR A 101 -6.43 -27.17 13.36
C THR A 101 -7.03 -28.23 12.43
N PRO A 102 -6.39 -29.37 12.19
CA PRO A 102 -7.01 -30.44 11.41
C PRO A 102 -8.31 -30.82 12.13
N VAL A 103 -9.44 -30.72 11.43
CA VAL A 103 -10.71 -31.26 11.92
C VAL A 103 -10.56 -32.77 11.82
N ALA A 104 -10.56 -33.47 12.95
CA ALA A 104 -10.57 -34.92 12.94
C ALA A 104 -11.91 -35.40 12.36
N ASP A 105 -11.86 -36.28 11.36
CA ASP A 105 -13.03 -36.94 10.78
C ASP A 105 -13.81 -37.69 11.88
N PRO A 106 -15.14 -37.53 11.97
CA PRO A 106 -15.96 -38.41 12.79
C PRO A 106 -16.12 -39.75 12.04
N THR A 107 -15.53 -40.81 12.60
CA THR A 107 -15.73 -42.22 12.23
C THR A 107 -17.19 -42.66 12.33
#